data_AF-A0AAX6NE45-F1
#
_entry.id   AF-A0AAX6NE45-F1
#
_cell.length_a   1.000
_cell.length_b   1.000
_cell.length_c   1.000
_cell.angle_alpha   90.00
_cell.angle_beta   90.00
_cell.angle_gamma   90.00
#
_symmetry.space_group_name_H-M   'P 1'
#
loop_
_entity.id
_entity.type
_entity.pdbx_description
1 polymer ?
#
loop_
_entity_poly.entity_id
_entity_poly.type
_entity_poly.pdbx_seq_one_letter_code
_entity_poly.pdbx_strand_id
1 'polypeptide(L)'
;MTNINEIKAILSKKVSEEKSGKRTIDLPPITYKKNKISHVSLFCGAGGMDLGTIWAALEVGMNKRVSIAKKEEYDAMLDNSVIHTVYAIDYLTEQVNTYSMNFKDTLVHKADITKLKNFPKADLYTFGFPCPGYVRQMMAI
;
A
#
# COMPACT_ATOMS: atom_id res chain seq x y z
N MET A 1 7.03 -17.99 -38.84
CA MET A 1 5.98 -16.97 -38.63
C MET A 1 5.08 -17.46 -37.52
N THR A 2 5.02 -16.76 -36.39
CA THR A 2 4.16 -17.14 -35.27
C THR A 2 2.70 -16.89 -35.64
N ASN A 3 1.83 -17.90 -35.50
CA ASN A 3 0.44 -17.81 -35.92
C ASN A 3 -0.34 -16.90 -34.96
N ILE A 4 -0.90 -15.81 -35.48
CA ILE A 4 -1.66 -14.80 -34.71
C ILE A 4 -2.80 -15.44 -33.90
N ASN A 5 -3.44 -16.50 -34.42
CA ASN A 5 -4.55 -17.15 -33.73
C ASN A 5 -4.07 -17.96 -32.52
N GLU A 6 -2.87 -18.55 -32.62
CA GLU A 6 -2.23 -19.28 -31.53
C GLU A 6 -1.82 -18.33 -30.40
N ILE A 7 -1.28 -17.16 -30.74
CA ILE A 7 -0.97 -16.09 -29.77
C ILE A 7 -2.25 -15.63 -29.04
N LYS A 8 -3.34 -15.38 -29.77
CA LYS A 8 -4.63 -14.97 -29.17
C LYS A 8 -5.19 -16.02 -28.23
N ALA A 9 -5.08 -17.31 -28.57
CA ALA A 9 -5.53 -18.42 -27.73
C ALA A 9 -4.72 -18.48 -26.42
N ILE A 10 -3.39 -18.37 -26.49
CA ILE A 10 -2.51 -18.36 -25.32
C ILE A 10 -2.81 -17.17 -24.40
N LEU A 11 -2.97 -15.97 -24.96
CA LEU A 11 -3.28 -14.76 -24.19
C LEU A 11 -4.65 -14.88 -23.50
N SER A 12 -5.66 -15.35 -24.23
CA SER A 12 -7.01 -15.55 -23.67
C SER A 12 -7.00 -16.57 -22.54
N LYS A 13 -6.24 -17.67 -22.70
CA LYS A 13 -6.04 -18.67 -21.65
C LYS A 13 -5.40 -18.06 -20.40
N LYS A 14 -4.29 -17.34 -20.53
CA LYS A 14 -3.64 -16.65 -19.39
C LYS A 14 -4.56 -15.65 -18.70
N VAL A 15 -5.32 -14.86 -19.46
CA VAL A 15 -6.30 -13.92 -18.88
C VAL A 15 -7.38 -14.66 -18.10
N SER A 16 -7.87 -15.79 -18.60
CA SER A 16 -8.84 -16.61 -17.87
C SER A 16 -8.25 -17.27 -16.62
N GLU A 17 -6.99 -17.73 -16.67
CA GLU A 17 -6.27 -18.28 -15.51
C GLU A 17 -6.09 -17.22 -14.42
N GLU A 18 -5.67 -16.01 -14.78
CA GLU A 18 -5.54 -14.87 -13.86
C GLU A 18 -6.90 -14.45 -13.26
N LYS A 19 -7.94 -14.39 -14.09
CA LYS A 19 -9.32 -14.10 -13.62
C LYS A 19 -9.91 -15.24 -12.78
N SER A 20 -9.44 -16.48 -12.95
CA SER A 20 -9.91 -17.65 -12.20
C SER A 20 -9.34 -17.71 -10.77
N GLY A 21 -8.36 -16.87 -10.44
CA GLY A 21 -7.79 -16.77 -9.11
C GLY A 21 -8.90 -16.49 -8.08
N LYS A 22 -9.24 -17.52 -7.29
CA LYS A 22 -10.21 -17.35 -6.20
C LYS A 22 -9.68 -16.30 -5.23
N ARG A 23 -10.44 -15.22 -5.07
CA ARG A 23 -10.26 -14.26 -3.99
C ARG A 23 -10.86 -14.88 -2.73
N THR A 24 -10.00 -15.21 -1.78
CA THR A 24 -10.35 -16.00 -0.60
C THR A 24 -10.20 -15.24 0.70
N ILE A 25 -9.47 -14.14 0.71
CA ILE A 25 -9.12 -13.39 1.92
C ILE A 25 -10.14 -12.27 2.14
N ASP A 26 -10.84 -12.34 3.27
CA ASP A 26 -11.68 -11.25 3.77
C ASP A 26 -10.83 -10.17 4.44
N LEU A 27 -11.35 -8.94 4.45
CA LEU A 27 -10.70 -7.86 5.18
C LEU A 27 -10.90 -8.06 6.69
N PRO A 28 -9.85 -7.89 7.50
CA PRO A 28 -10.00 -7.77 8.94
C PRO A 28 -10.85 -6.53 9.30
N PRO A 29 -11.40 -6.43 10.52
CA PRO A 29 -12.13 -5.25 10.96
C PRO A 29 -11.26 -3.99 10.95
N ILE A 30 -11.69 -2.96 10.23
CA ILE A 30 -10.95 -1.69 10.07
C ILE A 30 -11.66 -0.58 10.85
N THR A 31 -10.89 0.17 11.64
CA THR A 31 -11.40 1.32 12.40
C THR A 31 -11.11 2.62 11.65
N TYR A 32 -12.16 3.40 11.39
CA TYR A 32 -12.06 4.67 10.67
C TYR A 32 -12.19 5.86 11.64
N LYS A 33 -11.33 6.88 11.48
CA LYS A 33 -11.41 8.13 12.24
C LYS A 33 -12.20 9.17 11.44
N LYS A 34 -13.39 9.56 11.91
CA LYS A 34 -14.35 10.44 11.18
C LYS A 34 -13.78 11.80 10.74
N ASN A 35 -12.79 12.32 11.45
CA ASN A 35 -12.20 13.65 11.19
C ASN A 35 -10.81 13.56 10.51
N LYS A 36 -10.45 12.41 9.96
CA LYS A 36 -9.18 12.22 9.25
C LYS A 36 -9.43 11.62 7.87
N ILE A 37 -8.60 12.00 6.91
CA ILE A 37 -8.54 11.37 5.59
C ILE A 37 -8.09 9.93 5.79
N SER A 38 -8.91 8.98 5.36
CA SER A 38 -8.61 7.56 5.45
C SER A 38 -7.61 7.17 4.35
N HIS A 39 -6.47 6.63 4.77
CA HIS A 39 -5.38 6.25 3.88
C HIS A 39 -5.16 4.73 3.88
N VAL A 40 -5.00 4.15 2.70
CA VAL A 40 -4.68 2.74 2.50
C VAL A 40 -3.36 2.60 1.75
N SER A 41 -2.44 1.82 2.29
CA SER A 41 -1.13 1.55 1.68
C SER A 41 -1.06 0.11 1.14
N LEU A 42 -0.98 -0.01 -0.18
CA LEU A 42 -0.86 -1.30 -0.87
C LEU A 42 0.61 -1.52 -1.24
N PHE A 43 1.13 -2.74 -1.05
CA PHE A 43 2.57 -3.00 -1.20
C PHE A 43 3.37 -2.08 -0.28
N CYS A 44 2.96 -2.02 1.00
CA CYS A 44 3.44 -1.00 1.92
C CYS A 44 4.94 -1.11 2.23
N GLY A 45 5.55 -2.26 1.95
CA GLY A 45 6.93 -2.54 2.26
C GLY A 45 7.25 -2.23 3.73
N ALA A 46 8.41 -1.63 3.98
CA ALA A 46 8.79 -1.14 5.31
C ALA A 46 8.13 0.20 5.71
N GLY A 47 7.34 0.83 4.82
CA GLY A 47 6.55 2.02 5.12
C GLY A 47 7.22 3.37 4.86
N GLY A 48 8.28 3.43 4.05
CA GLY A 48 8.97 4.69 3.73
C GLY A 48 8.09 5.73 3.01
N MET A 49 7.24 5.27 2.08
CA MET A 49 6.28 6.15 1.40
C MET A 49 5.23 6.69 2.38
N ASP A 50 4.66 5.82 3.21
CA ASP A 50 3.70 6.18 4.25
C ASP A 50 4.27 7.17 5.26
N LEU A 51 5.54 7.03 5.66
CA LEU A 51 6.24 8.00 6.50
C LEU A 51 6.24 9.39 5.84
N GLY A 52 6.56 9.48 4.55
CA GLY A 52 6.52 10.73 3.79
C GLY A 52 5.11 11.31 3.67
N THR A 53 4.11 10.46 3.42
CA THR A 53 2.70 10.86 3.34
C THR A 53 2.20 11.42 4.68
N ILE A 54 2.49 10.74 5.78
CA ILE A 54 2.12 11.18 7.14
C ILE A 54 2.87 12.47 7.49
N TRP A 55 4.14 12.57 7.13
CA TRP A 55 4.92 13.80 7.36
C TRP A 55 4.32 15.00 6.63
N ALA A 56 3.98 14.87 5.36
CA ALA A 56 3.29 15.93 4.62
C ALA A 56 1.93 16.29 5.26
N ALA A 57 1.17 15.29 5.71
CA ALA A 57 -0.11 15.50 6.39
C ALA A 57 0.04 16.18 7.77
N LEU A 58 1.14 15.94 8.47
CA LEU A 58 1.47 16.65 9.71
C LEU A 58 1.73 18.13 9.43
N GLU A 59 2.50 18.46 8.40
CA GLU A 59 2.77 19.86 8.06
C GLU A 59 1.49 20.64 7.71
N VAL A 60 0.56 19.99 7.01
CA VAL A 60 -0.76 20.54 6.72
C VAL A 60 -1.58 20.72 8.00
N GLY A 61 -1.69 19.69 8.83
CA GLY A 61 -2.51 19.73 10.05
C GLY A 61 -1.99 20.72 11.10
N MET A 62 -0.68 20.88 11.20
CA MET A 62 -0.03 21.83 12.12
C MET A 62 0.16 23.22 11.51
N ASN A 63 -0.11 23.38 10.21
CA ASN A 63 0.11 24.60 9.44
C ASN A 63 1.54 25.16 9.57
N LYS A 64 2.55 24.28 9.57
CA LYS A 64 3.98 24.64 9.66
C LYS A 64 4.86 23.49 9.15
N ARG A 65 6.11 23.80 8.82
CA ARG A 65 7.12 22.77 8.56
C ARG A 65 7.44 22.00 9.84
N VAL A 66 7.67 20.70 9.71
CA VAL A 66 7.92 19.79 10.83
C VAL A 66 9.19 18.99 10.55
N SER A 67 10.04 18.80 11.56
CA SER A 67 11.16 17.87 11.48
C SER A 67 10.75 16.52 12.04
N ILE A 68 11.12 15.44 11.33
CA ILE A 68 10.88 14.06 11.76
C ILE A 68 12.19 13.34 12.14
N ALA A 69 13.27 14.09 12.35
CA ALA A 69 14.61 13.54 12.60
C ALA A 69 14.72 12.79 13.94
N LYS A 70 13.85 13.12 14.91
CA LYS A 70 13.78 12.46 16.22
C LYS A 70 12.46 11.73 16.35
N LYS A 71 12.53 10.45 16.69
CA LYS A 71 11.38 9.56 16.73
C LYS A 71 10.36 9.98 17.79
N GLU A 72 10.82 10.36 18.98
CA GLU A 72 9.95 10.73 20.09
C GLU A 72 9.16 12.00 19.80
N GLU A 73 9.80 12.98 19.15
CA GLU A 73 9.14 14.22 18.71
C GLU A 73 8.13 13.91 17.61
N TYR A 74 8.49 13.07 16.62
CA TYR A 74 7.58 12.63 15.57
C TYR A 74 6.34 11.91 16.13
N ASP A 75 6.54 10.93 17.01
CA ASP A 75 5.48 10.14 17.62
C ASP A 75 4.50 11.05 18.40
N ALA A 76 5.02 12.05 19.13
CA ALA A 76 4.20 13.02 19.85
C ALA A 76 3.36 13.94 18.93
N MET A 77 3.74 14.09 17.66
CA MET A 77 3.03 14.94 16.70
C MET A 77 1.95 14.20 15.92
N LEU A 78 1.99 12.86 15.84
CA LEU A 78 1.14 12.03 14.96
C LEU A 78 -0.36 12.35 14.99
N ASP A 79 -0.89 12.72 16.16
CA ASP A 79 -2.31 13.06 16.30
C ASP A 79 -2.72 14.32 15.53
N ASN A 80 -1.78 15.23 15.26
CA ASN A 80 -2.01 16.43 14.44
C ASN A 80 -2.11 16.12 12.94
N SER A 81 -1.77 14.90 12.50
CA SER A 81 -1.88 14.53 11.10
C SER A 81 -3.33 14.54 10.65
N VAL A 82 -3.60 15.16 9.50
CA VAL A 82 -4.93 15.13 8.84
C VAL A 82 -5.23 13.78 8.19
N ILE A 83 -4.22 12.92 8.04
CA ILE A 83 -4.35 11.56 7.50
C ILE A 83 -4.28 10.53 8.63
N HIS A 84 -5.02 9.44 8.46
CA HIS A 84 -4.83 8.22 9.23
C HIS A 84 -4.73 7.03 8.28
N THR A 85 -3.58 6.34 8.30
CA THR A 85 -3.43 5.07 7.60
C THR A 85 -4.24 4.01 8.32
N VAL A 86 -5.37 3.62 7.73
CA VAL A 86 -6.32 2.67 8.34
C VAL A 86 -5.94 1.23 8.04
N TYR A 87 -5.22 0.99 6.94
CA TYR A 87 -4.85 -0.34 6.49
C TYR A 87 -3.58 -0.31 5.64
N ALA A 88 -2.69 -1.26 5.90
CA ALA A 88 -1.50 -1.50 5.11
C ALA A 88 -1.39 -3.00 4.78
N ILE A 89 -0.96 -3.33 3.57
CA ILE A 89 -0.79 -4.72 3.14
C ILE A 89 0.53 -4.93 2.42
N ASP A 90 1.22 -6.00 2.81
CA ASP A 90 2.37 -6.56 2.10
C ASP A 90 2.37 -8.09 2.33
N TYR A 91 3.14 -8.83 1.54
CA TYR A 91 3.23 -10.29 1.68
C TYR A 91 4.54 -10.73 2.35
N LEU A 92 5.58 -9.90 2.33
CA LEU A 92 6.88 -10.21 2.92
C LEU A 92 6.87 -9.97 4.43
N THR A 93 7.30 -10.99 5.18
CA THR A 93 7.17 -11.00 6.65
C THR A 93 8.05 -9.93 7.29
N GLU A 94 9.26 -9.74 6.77
CA GLU A 94 10.26 -8.77 7.24
C GLU A 94 9.75 -7.34 7.06
N GLN A 95 9.11 -7.07 5.93
CA GLN A 95 8.50 -5.77 5.62
C GLN A 95 7.32 -5.48 6.55
N VAL A 96 6.39 -6.43 6.68
CA VAL A 96 5.25 -6.32 7.59
C VAL A 96 5.69 -6.09 9.04
N ASN A 97 6.69 -6.83 9.51
CA ASN A 97 7.22 -6.66 10.85
C ASN A 97 7.81 -5.27 11.06
N THR A 98 8.65 -4.80 10.13
CA THR A 98 9.27 -3.48 10.19
C THR A 98 8.22 -2.36 10.14
N TYR A 99 7.22 -2.49 9.26
CA TYR A 99 6.12 -1.55 9.17
C TYR A 99 5.34 -1.49 10.49
N SER A 100 4.94 -2.65 11.03
CA SER A 100 4.16 -2.76 12.26
C SER A 100 4.87 -2.16 13.48
N MET A 101 6.21 -2.25 13.54
CA MET A 101 7.01 -1.63 14.60
C MET A 101 6.98 -0.09 14.57
N ASN A 102 6.75 0.50 13.40
CA ASN A 102 6.79 1.96 13.20
C ASN A 102 5.39 2.60 13.10
N PHE A 103 4.36 1.84 12.73
CA PHE A 103 3.00 2.35 12.53
C PHE A 103 1.99 1.56 13.37
N LYS A 104 2.04 1.74 14.69
CA LYS A 104 1.26 0.96 15.67
C LYS A 104 -0.26 1.13 15.53
N ASP A 105 -0.70 2.27 15.03
CA ASP A 105 -2.12 2.59 14.84
C ASP A 105 -2.68 2.08 13.51
N THR A 106 -1.84 1.51 12.63
CA THR A 106 -2.25 0.99 11.33
C THR A 106 -2.59 -0.50 11.44
N LEU A 107 -3.70 -0.93 10.83
CA LEU A 107 -3.97 -2.35 10.64
C LEU A 107 -3.08 -2.92 9.53
N VAL A 108 -2.04 -3.65 9.91
CA VAL A 108 -1.09 -4.26 8.97
C VAL A 108 -1.51 -5.70 8.67
N HIS A 109 -1.76 -6.00 7.40
CA HIS A 109 -2.20 -7.31 6.95
C HIS A 109 -1.09 -7.97 6.13
N LYS A 110 -0.58 -9.12 6.61
CA LYS A 110 0.32 -9.95 5.80
C LYS A 110 -0.50 -10.84 4.86
N ALA A 111 -0.64 -10.43 3.62
CA ALA A 111 -1.43 -11.17 2.64
C ALA A 111 -0.98 -10.90 1.20
N ASP A 112 -1.25 -11.87 0.33
CA ASP A 112 -1.23 -11.65 -1.11
C ASP A 112 -2.44 -10.81 -1.50
N ILE A 113 -2.18 -9.58 -1.93
CA ILE A 113 -3.20 -8.61 -2.34
C ILE A 113 -4.12 -9.12 -3.45
N THR A 114 -3.64 -10.03 -4.31
CA THR A 114 -4.43 -10.64 -5.39
C THR A 114 -5.52 -11.58 -4.86
N LYS A 115 -5.38 -12.04 -3.60
CA LYS A 115 -6.33 -12.93 -2.93
C LYS A 115 -7.39 -12.19 -2.12
N LEU A 116 -7.28 -10.86 -1.95
CA LEU A 116 -8.30 -10.08 -1.26
C LEU A 116 -9.62 -10.09 -2.04
N LYS A 117 -10.73 -10.34 -1.35
CA LYS A 117 -12.07 -10.25 -1.96
C LYS A 117 -12.45 -8.83 -2.31
N ASN A 118 -12.18 -7.91 -1.39
CA ASN A 118 -12.51 -6.49 -1.48
C ASN A 118 -11.32 -5.65 -0.98
N PHE A 119 -11.23 -4.41 -1.46
CA PHE A 119 -10.34 -3.41 -0.90
C PHE A 119 -11.06 -2.60 0.20
N PRO A 120 -10.34 -2.13 1.23
CA PRO A 120 -10.93 -1.26 2.25
C PRO A 120 -11.53 0.00 1.64
N LYS A 121 -12.49 0.65 2.28
CA LYS A 121 -12.82 2.03 1.90
C LYS A 121 -11.63 2.93 2.24
N ALA A 122 -11.30 3.89 1.37
CA ALA A 122 -10.28 4.90 1.63
C ALA A 122 -10.60 6.19 0.85
N ASP A 123 -10.10 7.31 1.35
CA ASP A 123 -10.08 8.59 0.64
C ASP A 123 -8.80 8.71 -0.20
N LEU A 124 -7.70 8.12 0.28
CA LEU A 124 -6.41 8.08 -0.40
C LEU A 124 -5.85 6.66 -0.43
N TYR A 125 -5.37 6.25 -1.60
CA TYR A 125 -4.56 5.06 -1.78
C TYR A 125 -3.14 5.45 -2.15
N THR A 126 -2.16 4.80 -1.54
CA THR A 126 -0.78 4.79 -2.02
C THR A 126 -0.36 3.37 -2.37
N PHE A 127 0.51 3.24 -3.36
CA PHE A 127 1.02 1.95 -3.78
C PHE A 127 2.39 2.05 -4.44
N GLY A 128 3.25 1.07 -4.16
CA GLY A 128 4.55 0.90 -4.79
C GLY A 128 4.66 -0.52 -5.34
N PHE A 129 4.07 -0.77 -6.51
CA PHE A 129 4.07 -2.13 -7.06
C PHE A 129 5.51 -2.58 -7.37
N PRO A 130 5.87 -3.83 -7.08
CA PRO A 130 7.18 -4.36 -7.46
C PRO A 130 7.30 -4.36 -8.99
N CYS A 131 8.43 -3.91 -9.52
CA CYS A 131 8.73 -3.85 -10.96
C CYS A 131 9.74 -4.93 -11.46
N PRO A 132 9.60 -6.23 -11.14
CA PRO A 132 10.51 -7.23 -11.68
C PRO A 132 10.27 -7.38 -13.19
N GLY A 133 11.25 -6.94 -13.99
CA GLY A 133 11.23 -7.01 -15.46
C GLY A 133 11.08 -5.66 -16.19
N TYR A 134 10.70 -4.57 -15.51
CA TYR A 134 10.50 -3.24 -16.13
C TYR A 134 11.76 -2.37 -16.19
N VAL A 135 12.81 -2.69 -15.43
CA VAL A 135 14.07 -1.91 -15.40
C VAL A 135 14.82 -1.88 -16.74
N ARG A 136 14.54 -2.79 -17.69
CA ARG A 136 15.22 -2.83 -19.00
C ARG A 136 14.57 -1.97 -20.08
N GLN A 137 13.33 -1.48 -19.90
CA GLN A 137 12.62 -0.71 -20.93
C GLN A 137 12.70 0.82 -20.74
N MET A 138 13.03 1.33 -19.55
CA MET A 138 13.15 2.77 -19.29
C MET A 138 14.59 3.33 -19.34
N MET A 139 15.62 2.50 -19.49
CA MET A 139 17.00 2.97 -19.75
C MET A 139 17.32 3.10 -21.25
N ALA A 140 16.30 3.04 -22.12
CA ALA A 140 16.43 3.14 -23.57
C ALA A 140 15.53 4.23 -24.16
N ILE A 141 15.35 5.34 -23.44
CA ILE A 141 14.79 6.58 -23.97
C ILE A 141 15.79 7.70 -23.67
#